data_AF-R4LIP5-F1
#
_entry.id   AF-R4LIP5-F1
#
_cell.length_a   1.000
_cell.length_b   1.000
_cell.length_c   1.000
_cell.angle_alpha   90.00
_cell.angle_beta   90.00
_cell.angle_gamma   90.00
#
_symmetry.space_group_name_H-M   'P 1'
#
loop_
_entity.id
_entity.type
_entity.pdbx_description
1 polymer ?
#
loop_
_entity_poly.entity_id
_entity_poly.type
_entity_poly.pdbx_seq_one_letter_code
_entity_poly.pdbx_strand_id
1 'polypeptide(L)' 'MRKDDVAGSIACGPDLDELAESVKPYLEAGFTDVALVQVGDALQQRFLDEAAGPLLERLRKLGR' A
#
# COMPACT_ATOMS: atom_id res chain seq x y z
N MET A 1 -21.75 8.11 2.89
CA MET A 1 -20.29 8.22 3.03
C MET A 1 -19.98 9.60 3.59
N ARG A 2 -19.54 9.67 4.84
CA ARG A 2 -18.93 10.88 5.41
C ARG A 2 -17.49 10.96 4.93
N LYS A 3 -16.89 12.16 4.94
CA LYS A 3 -15.48 12.34 4.52
C LYS A 3 -14.53 11.46 5.35
N ASP A 4 -14.87 11.23 6.62
CA ASP A 4 -14.08 10.41 7.53
C ASP A 4 -14.04 8.94 7.12
N ASP A 5 -15.11 8.42 6.49
CA ASP A 5 -15.15 7.05 5.96
C ASP A 5 -14.13 6.85 4.83
N VAL A 6 -13.85 7.92 4.06
CA VAL A 6 -12.83 7.93 2.99
C VAL A 6 -11.44 8.05 3.60
N ALA A 7 -11.25 8.98 4.54
CA ALA A 7 -9.94 9.25 5.13
C ALA A 7 -9.40 8.03 5.88
N GLY A 8 -10.25 7.29 6.60
CA GLY A 8 -9.84 6.08 7.34
C GLY A 8 -9.62 4.83 6.48
N SER A 9 -10.00 4.86 5.20
CA SER A 9 -9.84 3.71 4.28
C SER A 9 -8.69 3.88 3.28
N ILE A 10 -8.10 5.08 3.20
CA ILE A 10 -6.95 5.36 2.34
C ILE A 10 -5.70 5.43 3.21
N ALA A 11 -4.86 4.41 3.13
CA ALA A 11 -3.54 4.45 3.75
C ALA A 11 -2.70 5.53 3.04
N CYS A 12 -2.24 6.53 3.80
CA CYS A 12 -1.62 7.72 3.26
C CYS A 12 -0.52 8.21 4.22
N GLY A 13 0.70 8.38 3.72
CA GLY A 13 1.82 8.81 4.55
C GLY A 13 3.13 8.10 4.20
N PRO A 14 4.22 8.41 4.91
CA PRO A 14 5.53 7.83 4.66
C PRO A 14 5.73 6.45 5.33
N ASP A 15 4.78 6.00 6.16
CA ASP A 15 4.89 4.74 6.89
C ASP A 15 4.60 3.56 5.96
N LEU A 16 5.67 2.89 5.51
CA LEU A 16 5.56 1.74 4.63
C LEU A 16 4.98 0.51 5.31
N ASP A 17 5.07 0.41 6.64
CA ASP A 17 4.50 -0.69 7.41
C ASP A 17 2.98 -0.52 7.51
N GLU A 18 2.49 0.69 7.79
CA GLU A 18 1.06 1.02 7.73
C GLU A 18 0.46 0.80 6.34
N LEU A 19 1.17 1.22 5.28
CA LEU A 19 0.76 0.97 3.90
C LEU A 19 0.68 -0.53 3.57
N ALA A 20 1.64 -1.32 4.05
CA ALA A 20 1.65 -2.76 3.79
C ALA A 20 0.52 -3.48 4.56
N GLU A 21 0.29 -3.10 5.82
CA GLU A 21 -0.79 -3.59 6.68
C GLU A 21 -2.19 -3.34 6.07
N SER A 22 -2.35 -2.23 5.33
CA SER A 22 -3.61 -1.93 4.62
C SER A 22 -4.03 -3.01 3.61
N VAL A 23 -3.12 -3.89 3.21
CA VAL A 23 -3.38 -4.98 2.27
C VAL A 23 -3.96 -6.23 2.96
N LYS A 24 -3.84 -6.37 4.29
CA LYS A 24 -4.33 -7.54 5.05
C LYS A 24 -5.77 -7.96 4.74
N PRO A 25 -6.75 -7.03 4.64
CA PRO A 25 -8.13 -7.41 4.34
C PRO A 25 -8.29 -8.18 3.02
N TYR A 26 -7.45 -7.90 2.01
CA TYR A 26 -7.44 -8.64 0.75
C TYR A 26 -6.83 -10.04 0.93
N LEU A 27 -5.75 -10.17 1.71
CA LEU A 27 -5.16 -11.47 1.99
C LEU A 27 -6.13 -12.38 2.77
N GLU A 28 -6.78 -11.83 3.79
CA GLU A 28 -7.79 -12.53 4.61
C GLU A 28 -9.03 -12.93 3.78
N ALA A 29 -9.36 -12.15 2.75
CA ALA A 29 -10.40 -12.49 1.78
C ALA A 29 -9.98 -13.58 0.76
N GLY A 30 -8.72 -14.06 0.82
CA GLY A 30 -8.22 -15.16 -0.01
C GLY A 30 -7.62 -14.73 -1.36
N PHE A 31 -7.34 -13.44 -1.55
CA PHE A 31 -6.62 -12.98 -2.75
C PHE A 31 -5.16 -13.44 -2.68
N THR A 32 -4.68 -14.08 -3.75
CA THR A 32 -3.30 -14.58 -3.85
C THR A 32 -2.32 -13.56 -4.43
N ASP A 33 -2.84 -12.61 -5.20
CA ASP A 33 -2.06 -11.65 -5.96
C ASP A 33 -2.61 -10.24 -5.73
N VAL A 34 -1.73 -9.33 -5.30
CA VAL A 34 -2.06 -7.92 -5.08
C VAL A 34 -1.12 -7.07 -5.92
N ALA A 35 -1.70 -6.22 -6.76
CA ALA A 35 -0.97 -5.24 -7.55
C ALA A 35 -1.02 -3.87 -6.88
N LEU A 36 0.15 -3.25 -6.69
CA LEU A 36 0.26 -1.87 -6.26
C LEU A 36 0.36 -0.94 -7.47
N VAL A 37 -0.47 0.10 -7.48
CA VAL A 37 -0.42 1.15 -8.50
C VAL A 37 -0.19 2.48 -7.80
N GLN A 38 0.98 3.07 -8.02
CA GLN A 38 1.23 4.44 -7.59
C GLN A 38 0.65 5.39 -8.64
N VAL A 39 -0.26 6.27 -8.21
CA VAL A 39 -0.85 7.32 -9.05
C VAL A 39 -0.25 8.66 -8.66
N GLY A 40 0.35 9.37 -9.62
CA GLY A 40 0.95 10.68 -9.39
C GLY A 40 1.66 11.23 -10.63
N ASP A 41 2.11 12.48 -10.55
CA ASP A 41 2.79 13.19 -11.65
C ASP A 41 4.32 13.21 -11.43
N ALA A 42 4.90 14.36 -11.05
CA ALA A 42 6.36 14.54 -10.95
C ALA A 42 7.12 13.64 -9.95
N LEU A 43 6.42 12.86 -9.12
CA LEU A 43 7.01 12.05 -8.05
C LEU A 43 7.11 10.55 -8.37
N GLN A 44 6.70 10.10 -9.56
CA GLN A 44 6.72 8.66 -9.90
C GLN A 44 8.12 8.05 -9.77
N GLN A 45 9.15 8.72 -10.31
CA GLN A 45 10.52 8.20 -10.25
C GLN A 45 11.02 8.07 -8.81
N ARG A 46 10.71 9.06 -7.96
CA ARG A 46 11.08 9.05 -6.55
C ARG A 46 10.41 7.91 -5.79
N PHE A 47 9.14 7.61 -6.09
CA PHE A 47 8.47 6.44 -5.52
C PHE A 47 9.17 5.13 -5.91
N LEU A 48 9.52 4.97 -7.19
CA LEU A 48 10.20 3.78 -7.68
C LEU A 48 11.57 3.59 -7.02
N ASP A 49 12.32 4.69 -6.85
CA ASP A 49 13.68 4.66 -6.29
C ASP A 49 13.69 4.46 -4.77
N GLU A 50 12.74 5.07 -4.04
CA GLU A 50 12.82 5.18 -2.56
C GLU A 50 11.83 4.28 -1.82
N ALA A 51 10.62 4.05 -2.37
CA ALA A 51 9.50 3.45 -1.63
C ALA A 51 9.06 2.09 -2.18
N ALA A 52 9.08 1.90 -3.51
CA ALA A 52 8.52 0.71 -4.14
C ALA A 52 9.20 -0.59 -3.68
N GLY A 53 10.54 -0.62 -3.67
CA GLY A 53 11.30 -1.79 -3.21
C GLY A 53 11.01 -2.14 -1.74
N PRO A 54 11.26 -1.22 -0.78
CA PRO A 54 11.01 -1.47 0.63
C PRO A 54 9.54 -1.79 0.98
N LEU A 55 8.57 -1.26 0.23
CA LEU A 55 7.15 -1.58 0.38
C LEU A 55 6.86 -3.01 -0.10
N LEU A 56 7.40 -3.42 -1.26
CA LEU A 56 7.23 -4.78 -1.78
C LEU A 56 7.84 -5.83 -0.84
N GLU A 57 8.96 -5.54 -0.19
CA GLU A 57 9.54 -6.44 0.80
C GLU A 57 8.62 -6.66 2.01
N ARG A 58 7.97 -5.61 2.51
CA ARG A 58 7.01 -5.70 3.62
C ARG A 58 5.77 -6.51 3.24
N LEU A 59 5.21 -6.25 2.06
CA LEU A 59 4.07 -7.01 1.55
C LEU A 59 4.37 -8.50 1.41
N ARG A 60 5.56 -8.86 0.93
CA ARG A 60 5.97 -10.26 0.83
C ARG A 60 6.13 -10.94 2.19
N LYS A 61 6.47 -10.19 3.24
CA LYS A 61 6.55 -10.72 4.61
C LYS A 61 5.17 -10.91 5.25
N LEU A 62 4.16 -10.14 4.81
CA LEU A 62 2.78 -10.23 5.30
C LEU A 62 2.02 -11.44 4.79
N GLY A 63 2.24 -11.82 3.52
CA GLY A 63 1.56 -12.97 2.90
C GLY A 63 2.22 -14.32 3.14
N ARG A 64 3.20 -14.41 4.07
CA ARG A 64 3.97 -15.63 4.35
C ARG A 64 3.62 -16.21 5.71
#